data_AF-A0A1H5VIC5-F1
#
_entry.id   AF-A0A1H5VIC5-F1
#
_cell.length_a   1.000
_cell.length_b   1.000
_cell.length_c   1.000
_cell.angle_alpha   90.00
_cell.angle_beta   90.00
_cell.angle_gamma   90.00
#
_symmetry.space_group_name_H-M   'P 1'
#
loop_
_entity.id
_entity.type
_entity.pdbx_description
1 polymer ?
#
loop_
_entity_poly.entity_id
_entity_poly.type
_entity_poly.pdbx_seq_one_letter_code
_entity_poly.pdbx_strand_id
1 'polypeptide(L)'
;MPRADRASQFLPFAALKGFEEALREREKKEIKKIALTNETLDDQEHEKHEEHEIFIMSKIINEVDVICEHKSDGSIIPLKFRFMNEDGEYDTFTVKGYRESKRKSTYTTADGIYATDSTTIFECMITVLGMKRVVKLYYDPRTNTTWRLAI
;
A
#
# COMPACT_ATOMS: atom_id res chain seq x y z
N MET A 1 -26.67 22.18 -50.68
CA MET A 1 -26.49 23.43 -49.91
C MET A 1 -25.05 23.49 -49.40
N PRO A 2 -24.40 24.67 -49.41
CA PRO A 2 -22.95 24.81 -49.24
C PRO A 2 -22.50 24.72 -47.77
N ARG A 3 -21.23 24.35 -47.56
CA ARG A 3 -20.47 24.13 -46.31
C ARG A 3 -20.34 25.35 -45.36
N ALA A 4 -21.23 26.33 -45.42
CA ALA A 4 -21.01 27.65 -44.83
C ALA A 4 -21.39 27.83 -43.34
N ASP A 5 -22.05 26.86 -42.69
CA ASP A 5 -22.62 27.07 -41.34
C ASP A 5 -21.95 26.29 -40.19
N ARG A 6 -20.68 25.92 -40.31
CA ARG A 6 -19.92 25.33 -39.17
C ARG A 6 -18.94 26.28 -38.49
N ALA A 7 -18.67 27.45 -39.07
CA ALA A 7 -17.59 28.34 -38.61
C ALA A 7 -18.07 29.51 -37.74
N SER A 8 -19.15 29.34 -36.96
CA SER A 8 -19.63 30.35 -36.01
C SER A 8 -19.31 30.02 -34.54
N GLN A 9 -18.46 29.01 -34.28
CA GLN A 9 -18.13 28.56 -32.92
C GLN A 9 -16.75 29.00 -32.42
N PHE A 10 -16.14 29.98 -33.08
CA PHE A 10 -14.88 30.55 -32.63
C PHE A 10 -15.05 32.05 -32.42
N LEU A 11 -14.98 32.46 -31.15
CA LEU A 11 -14.82 33.86 -30.79
C LEU A 11 -13.51 34.38 -31.40
N PRO A 12 -13.49 35.58 -32.02
CA PRO A 12 -12.26 36.14 -32.57
C PRO A 12 -11.24 36.41 -31.46
N PHE A 13 -9.98 36.09 -31.75
CA PHE A 13 -8.80 36.19 -30.85
C PHE A 13 -8.55 37.61 -30.26
N ALA A 14 -9.35 38.60 -30.64
CA ALA A 14 -9.22 40.00 -30.20
C ALA A 14 -9.68 40.26 -28.75
N ALA A 15 -10.34 39.32 -28.08
CA ALA A 15 -10.71 39.43 -26.66
C ALA A 15 -9.56 39.07 -25.69
N LEU A 16 -8.41 38.62 -26.21
CA LEU A 16 -7.28 38.10 -25.43
C LEU A 16 -6.17 39.12 -25.13
N LYS A 17 -6.36 40.42 -25.44
CA LYS A 17 -5.31 41.43 -25.20
C LYS A 17 -5.33 42.06 -23.80
N GLY A 18 -6.29 41.71 -22.95
CA GLY A 18 -6.40 42.22 -21.57
C GLY A 18 -6.49 41.14 -20.48
N PHE A 19 -6.49 39.85 -20.87
CA PHE A 19 -6.70 38.75 -19.93
C PHE A 19 -5.44 38.42 -19.12
N GLU A 20 -4.26 38.57 -19.71
CA GLU A 20 -2.98 38.38 -19.01
C GLU A 20 -2.75 39.42 -17.90
N GLU A 21 -3.20 40.65 -18.12
CA GLU A 21 -3.02 41.76 -17.17
C GLU A 21 -3.92 41.58 -15.93
N ALA A 22 -5.17 41.14 -16.12
CA ALA A 22 -6.10 40.87 -15.03
C ALA A 22 -5.74 39.62 -14.19
N LEU A 23 -5.06 38.63 -14.78
CA LEU A 23 -4.52 37.48 -14.04
C LEU A 23 -3.35 37.89 -13.13
N ARG A 24 -2.52 38.84 -13.58
CA ARG A 24 -1.35 39.33 -12.85
C ARG A 24 -1.72 40.18 -11.62
N GLU A 25 -2.87 40.85 -11.63
CA GLU A 25 -3.35 41.63 -10.48
C GLU A 25 -4.04 40.76 -9.41
N ARG A 26 -4.60 39.60 -9.77
CA ARG A 26 -5.26 38.68 -8.82
C ARG A 26 -4.30 37.74 -8.07
N GLU A 27 -3.09 37.53 -8.56
CA GLU A 27 -2.04 36.77 -7.86
C GLU A 27 -1.41 37.55 -6.68
N LYS A 28 -1.80 38.82 -6.46
CA LYS A 28 -1.38 39.62 -5.30
C LYS A 28 -2.11 39.29 -3.99
N LYS A 29 -2.68 38.09 -3.85
CA LYS A 29 -3.03 37.54 -2.53
C LYS A 29 -1.83 36.79 -1.99
N GLU A 30 -1.21 37.38 -0.96
CA GLU A 30 -0.04 36.94 -0.22
C GLU A 30 0.15 35.42 -0.14
N ILE A 31 0.98 34.88 -1.03
CA ILE A 31 1.69 33.64 -0.74
C ILE A 31 2.87 34.06 0.14
N LYS A 32 2.81 33.73 1.43
CA LYS A 32 3.99 33.78 2.29
C LYS A 32 5.05 32.92 1.61
N LYS A 33 6.06 33.55 1.02
CA LYS A 33 7.27 32.85 0.56
C LYS A 33 7.96 32.32 1.80
N ILE A 34 7.61 31.10 2.19
CA ILE A 34 8.45 30.28 3.04
C ILE A 34 9.69 30.00 2.19
N ALA A 35 10.83 30.53 2.62
CA ALA A 35 12.10 30.18 2.03
C ALA A 35 12.33 28.69 2.31
N LEU A 36 12.18 27.85 1.29
CA LEU A 36 12.58 26.45 1.35
C LEU A 36 14.11 26.42 1.46
N THR A 37 14.61 26.21 2.67
CA THR A 37 15.98 25.75 2.91
C THR A 37 15.98 24.23 2.77
N ASN A 38 17.01 23.66 2.15
CA ASN A 38 17.12 22.22 1.86
C ASN A 38 16.96 21.32 3.12
N GLU A 39 17.18 21.87 4.31
CA GLU A 39 17.02 21.17 5.59
C GLU A 39 15.56 20.78 5.91
N THR A 40 14.54 21.50 5.41
CA THR A 40 13.14 21.20 5.75
C THR A 40 12.50 20.08 4.90
N LEU A 41 13.19 19.62 3.86
CA LEU A 41 12.71 18.53 2.99
C LEU A 41 13.07 17.16 3.59
N ASP A 42 14.25 17.03 4.19
CA ASP A 42 14.72 15.78 4.80
C ASP A 42 13.85 15.35 6.00
N ASP A 43 13.43 16.30 6.84
CA ASP A 43 12.59 16.00 8.01
C ASP A 43 11.18 15.53 7.61
N GLN A 44 10.62 16.07 6.52
CA GLN A 44 9.27 15.70 6.04
C GLN A 44 9.23 14.36 5.30
N GLU A 45 10.34 13.96 4.68
CA GLU A 45 10.46 12.63 4.05
C GLU A 45 10.62 11.53 5.11
N HIS A 46 11.40 11.78 6.16
CA HIS A 46 11.58 10.84 7.26
C HIS A 46 10.27 10.56 8.03
N GLU A 47 9.48 11.60 8.29
CA GLU A 47 8.22 11.50 9.05
C GLU A 47 7.11 10.81 8.23
N LYS A 48 7.08 11.01 6.90
CA LYS A 48 6.14 10.30 6.01
C LYS A 48 6.47 8.82 5.86
N HIS A 49 7.76 8.44 5.83
CA HIS A 49 8.16 7.04 5.81
C HIS A 49 7.75 6.31 7.10
N GLU A 50 7.89 6.96 8.27
CA GLU A 50 7.45 6.39 9.55
C GLU A 50 5.92 6.27 9.65
N GLU A 51 5.16 7.28 9.21
CA GLU A 51 3.69 7.24 9.22
C GLU A 51 3.11 6.20 8.24
N HIS A 52 3.71 6.04 7.06
CA HIS A 52 3.31 5.00 6.10
C HIS A 52 3.62 3.60 6.63
N GLU A 53 4.77 3.40 7.28
CA GLU A 53 5.10 2.15 7.94
C GLU A 53 4.18 1.84 9.12
N ILE A 54 3.76 2.84 9.90
CA ILE A 54 2.81 2.66 11.02
C ILE A 54 1.38 2.42 10.52
N PHE A 55 0.93 3.07 9.44
CA PHE A 55 -0.38 2.84 8.85
C PHE A 55 -0.50 1.45 8.19
N ILE A 56 0.60 0.89 7.70
CA ILE A 56 0.68 -0.51 7.22
C ILE A 56 0.56 -1.51 8.39
N MET A 57 0.93 -1.14 9.62
CA MET A 57 0.92 -2.03 10.82
C MET A 57 -0.47 -2.34 11.39
N SER A 58 -1.58 -1.95 10.76
CA SER A 58 -2.93 -2.41 11.14
C SER A 58 -3.75 -2.94 9.97
N LYS A 59 -3.09 -3.31 8.85
CA LYS A 59 -3.78 -3.68 7.61
C LYS A 59 -3.68 -5.18 7.35
N ILE A 60 -4.82 -5.82 7.13
CA ILE A 60 -4.86 -7.15 6.52
C ILE A 60 -4.55 -7.00 5.02
N ILE A 61 -3.54 -7.72 4.55
CA ILE A 61 -3.24 -7.85 3.12
C ILE A 61 -3.83 -9.18 2.64
N ASN A 62 -4.74 -9.12 1.67
CA ASN A 62 -5.51 -10.30 1.24
C ASN A 62 -4.83 -11.13 0.14
N GLU A 63 -3.89 -10.52 -0.58
CA GLU A 63 -3.19 -11.13 -1.71
C GLU A 63 -1.70 -11.08 -1.43
N VAL A 64 -1.20 -12.19 -0.89
CA VAL A 64 0.19 -12.36 -0.53
C VAL A 64 0.69 -13.66 -1.17
N ASP A 65 1.83 -13.57 -1.84
CA ASP A 65 2.55 -14.72 -2.34
C ASP A 65 3.49 -15.22 -1.25
N VAL A 66 3.37 -16.50 -0.87
CA VAL A 66 4.24 -17.11 0.14
C VAL A 66 5.01 -18.27 -0.48
N ILE A 67 6.34 -18.20 -0.38
CA ILE A 67 7.24 -19.28 -0.76
C ILE A 67 7.36 -20.22 0.44
N CYS A 68 6.93 -21.47 0.23
CA CYS A 68 6.89 -22.50 1.26
C CYS A 68 7.79 -23.70 0.90
N GLU A 69 8.33 -24.34 1.93
CA GLU A 69 8.87 -25.70 1.86
C GLU A 69 7.80 -26.68 2.36
N HIS A 70 7.43 -27.63 1.52
CA HIS A 70 6.52 -28.71 1.87
C HIS A 70 7.32 -29.94 2.28
N LYS A 71 7.06 -30.45 3.48
CA LYS A 71 7.70 -31.66 3.98
C LYS A 71 6.87 -32.90 3.65
N SER A 72 7.52 -34.05 3.68
CA SER A 72 6.88 -35.36 3.45
C SER A 72 5.85 -35.73 4.53
N ASP A 73 5.94 -35.14 5.72
CA ASP A 73 4.97 -35.28 6.81
C ASP A 73 3.69 -34.43 6.60
N GLY A 74 3.62 -33.64 5.53
CA GLY A 74 2.51 -32.74 5.24
C GLY A 74 2.56 -31.40 5.97
N SER A 75 3.62 -31.12 6.74
CA SER A 75 3.84 -29.80 7.32
C SER A 75 4.36 -28.80 6.28
N ILE A 76 4.05 -27.53 6.50
CA ILE A 76 4.39 -26.41 5.61
C ILE A 76 5.29 -25.45 6.39
N ILE A 77 6.43 -25.09 5.79
CA ILE A 77 7.35 -24.11 6.35
C ILE A 77 7.34 -22.85 5.49
N PRO A 78 6.90 -21.69 6.01
CA PRO A 78 7.02 -20.43 5.28
C PRO A 78 8.48 -19.95 5.31
N LEU A 79 9.05 -19.69 4.13
CA LEU A 79 10.45 -19.23 3.99
C LEU A 79 10.51 -17.74 3.65
N LYS A 80 9.68 -17.30 2.71
CA LYS A 80 9.61 -15.91 2.24
C LYS A 80 8.19 -15.56 1.86
N PHE A 81 7.86 -14.30 1.87
CA PHE A 81 6.61 -13.82 1.29
C PHE A 81 6.81 -12.49 0.58
N ARG A 82 5.92 -12.19 -0.35
CA ARG A 82 5.89 -10.92 -1.06
C ARG A 82 4.46 -10.46 -1.32
N PHE A 83 4.28 -9.15 -1.42
CA PHE A 83 3.01 -8.55 -1.82
C PHE A 83 3.30 -7.29 -2.63
N MET A 84 2.35 -6.87 -3.45
CA MET A 84 2.48 -5.68 -4.27
C MET A 84 2.22 -4.43 -3.42
N ASN A 85 3.11 -3.45 -3.50
CA ASN A 85 2.96 -2.13 -2.87
C ASN A 85 2.14 -1.19 -3.77
N GLU A 86 1.94 0.05 -3.32
CA GLU A 86 1.12 1.03 -4.04
C GLU A 86 1.77 1.50 -5.36
N ASP A 87 3.09 1.36 -5.48
CA ASP A 87 3.86 1.68 -6.68
C ASP A 87 3.85 0.54 -7.72
N GLY A 88 3.23 -0.60 -7.40
CA GLY A 88 3.16 -1.78 -8.26
C GLY A 88 4.39 -2.68 -8.19
N GLU A 89 5.31 -2.43 -7.27
CA GLU A 89 6.49 -3.26 -7.02
C GLU A 89 6.22 -4.32 -5.95
N TYR A 90 6.97 -5.42 -5.96
CA TYR A 90 6.83 -6.49 -4.97
C TYR A 90 7.81 -6.33 -3.81
N ASP A 91 7.30 -6.00 -2.63
CA ASP A 91 8.08 -6.03 -1.40
C ASP A 91 8.29 -7.48 -0.96
N THR A 92 9.54 -7.90 -0.80
CA THR A 92 9.89 -9.29 -0.45
C THR A 92 10.52 -9.38 0.95
N PHE A 93 9.91 -10.19 1.81
CA PHE A 93 10.35 -10.41 3.18
C PHE A 93 10.83 -11.86 3.39
N THR A 94 11.92 -12.01 4.14
CA THR A 94 12.46 -13.32 4.54
C THR A 94 12.05 -13.64 5.97
N VAL A 95 11.49 -14.84 6.17
CA VAL A 95 11.10 -15.35 7.48
C VAL A 95 12.36 -15.83 8.21
N LYS A 96 12.62 -15.27 9.39
CA LYS A 96 13.74 -15.64 10.26
C LYS A 96 13.39 -16.74 11.25
N GLY A 97 12.10 -16.89 11.56
CA GLY A 97 11.56 -17.95 12.41
C GLY A 97 10.05 -17.90 12.35
N TYR A 98 9.38 -19.00 12.69
CA TYR A 98 7.93 -19.07 12.69
C TYR A 98 7.41 -19.96 13.82
N ARG A 99 6.16 -19.71 14.20
CA ARG A 99 5.37 -20.57 15.09
C ARG A 99 4.04 -20.86 14.44
N GLU A 100 3.75 -22.15 14.25
CA GLU A 100 2.47 -22.60 13.72
C GLU A 100 1.43 -22.73 14.84
N SER A 101 0.21 -22.28 14.59
CA SER A 101 -0.94 -22.43 15.48
C SER A 101 -2.15 -22.96 14.70
N LYS A 102 -2.70 -24.08 15.15
CA LYS A 102 -3.94 -24.66 14.65
C LYS A 102 -4.98 -24.68 15.77
N ARG A 103 -6.16 -24.14 15.50
CA ARG A 103 -7.31 -24.21 16.41
C ARG A 103 -8.42 -25.02 15.76
N LYS A 104 -9.08 -25.87 16.55
CA LYS A 104 -10.16 -26.77 16.08
C LYS A 104 -11.54 -26.09 16.01
N SER A 105 -11.61 -24.79 16.27
CA SER A 105 -12.86 -24.04 16.33
C SER A 105 -12.83 -22.90 15.34
N THR A 106 -14.00 -22.58 14.79
CA THR A 106 -14.18 -21.38 13.98
C THR A 106 -14.27 -20.15 14.87
N TYR A 107 -13.49 -19.11 14.58
CA TYR A 107 -13.52 -17.84 15.30
C TYR A 107 -13.01 -16.69 14.43
N THR A 108 -13.42 -15.47 14.74
CA THR A 108 -12.82 -14.28 14.16
C THR A 108 -11.60 -13.90 14.99
N THR A 109 -10.43 -13.87 14.35
CA THR A 109 -9.19 -13.43 15.01
C THR A 109 -9.27 -11.94 15.33
N ALA A 110 -8.54 -11.47 16.34
CA ALA A 110 -8.49 -10.05 16.72
C ALA A 110 -8.17 -9.13 15.53
N ASP A 111 -7.42 -9.64 14.57
CA ASP A 111 -7.01 -8.93 13.35
C ASP A 111 -8.17 -8.79 12.33
N GLY A 112 -9.34 -9.41 12.56
CA GLY A 112 -10.53 -9.32 11.70
C GLY A 112 -10.71 -10.48 10.70
N ILE A 113 -9.83 -11.48 10.73
CA ILE A 113 -9.89 -12.64 9.83
C ILE A 113 -10.78 -13.73 10.43
N TYR A 114 -11.79 -14.16 9.67
CA TYR A 114 -12.58 -15.36 9.98
C TYR A 114 -11.74 -16.61 9.72
N ALA A 115 -11.31 -17.26 10.80
CA ALA A 115 -10.53 -18.49 10.78
C ALA A 115 -11.42 -19.69 11.07
N THR A 116 -11.27 -20.75 10.29
CA THR A 116 -12.01 -22.01 10.41
C THR A 116 -11.08 -23.12 10.91
N ASP A 117 -11.59 -24.33 11.14
CA ASP A 117 -10.80 -25.49 11.57
C ASP A 117 -9.68 -25.89 10.59
N SER A 118 -9.85 -25.57 9.30
CA SER A 118 -8.84 -25.76 8.26
C SER A 118 -7.80 -24.64 8.17
N THR A 119 -8.04 -23.49 8.81
CA THR A 119 -7.13 -22.34 8.71
C THR A 119 -5.88 -22.59 9.55
N THR A 120 -4.73 -22.55 8.91
CA THR A 120 -3.41 -22.62 9.56
C THR A 120 -2.87 -21.21 9.72
N ILE A 121 -2.42 -20.87 10.92
CA ILE A 121 -1.89 -19.56 11.25
C ILE A 121 -0.39 -19.70 11.55
N PHE A 122 0.43 -18.91 10.87
CA PHE A 122 1.87 -18.86 11.08
C PHE A 122 2.27 -17.50 11.62
N GLU A 123 2.72 -17.45 12.87
CA GLU A 123 3.35 -16.28 13.45
C GLU A 123 4.83 -16.25 13.04
N CYS A 124 5.15 -15.39 12.08
CA CYS A 124 6.46 -15.30 11.45
C CYS A 124 7.23 -14.10 12.00
N MET A 125 8.49 -14.31 12.38
CA MET A 125 9.44 -13.25 12.68
C MET A 125 10.17 -12.83 11.41
N ILE A 126 10.14 -11.53 11.10
CA ILE A 126 10.82 -10.91 9.97
C ILE A 126 11.75 -9.80 10.45
N THR A 127 12.61 -9.32 9.55
CA THR A 127 13.44 -8.13 9.78
C THR A 127 13.09 -7.07 8.76
N VAL A 128 12.68 -5.90 9.24
CA VAL A 128 12.33 -4.72 8.42
C VAL A 128 13.16 -3.56 8.95
N LEU A 129 13.95 -2.91 8.08
CA LEU A 129 14.87 -1.82 8.45
C LEU A 129 15.78 -2.14 9.66
N GLY A 130 16.24 -3.39 9.78
CA GLY A 130 17.08 -3.85 10.90
C GLY A 130 16.32 -4.15 12.20
N MET A 131 15.01 -3.89 12.26
CA MET A 131 14.16 -4.20 13.40
C MET A 131 13.47 -5.56 13.23
N LYS A 132 13.40 -6.34 14.31
CA LYS A 132 12.60 -7.58 14.31
C LYS A 132 11.12 -7.23 14.48
N ARG A 133 10.29 -7.78 13.59
CA ARG A 133 8.83 -7.67 13.65
C ARG A 133 8.21 -9.06 13.61
N VAL A 134 7.03 -9.21 14.19
CA VAL A 134 6.24 -10.44 14.14
C VAL A 134 4.99 -10.15 13.34
N VAL A 135 4.73 -10.99 12.33
CA VAL A 135 3.56 -10.91 11.47
C VAL A 135 2.83 -12.24 11.45
N LYS A 136 1.54 -12.25 11.11
CA LYS A 136 0.74 -13.47 11.01
C LYS A 136 0.35 -13.74 9.58
N LEU A 137 0.72 -14.92 9.09
CA LEU A 137 0.25 -15.45 7.81
C LEU A 137 -0.90 -16.42 8.05
N TYR A 138 -1.96 -16.28 7.28
CA TYR A 138 -3.15 -17.10 7.32
C TYR A 138 -3.27 -17.87 6.01
N TYR A 139 -3.38 -19.19 6.12
CA TYR A 139 -3.56 -20.09 4.99
C TYR A 139 -4.76 -20.99 5.22
N ASP A 140 -5.72 -21.01 4.29
CA ASP A 140 -6.88 -21.89 4.37
C ASP A 140 -6.98 -22.73 3.08
N PRO A 141 -6.51 -24.00 3.09
CA PRO A 141 -6.50 -24.83 1.89
C PRO A 141 -7.89 -25.18 1.34
N ARG A 142 -8.97 -24.93 2.10
CA ARG A 142 -10.33 -25.36 1.76
C ARG A 142 -11.17 -24.27 1.11
N THR A 143 -11.02 -23.03 1.55
CA THR A 143 -11.87 -21.92 1.09
C THR A 143 -11.16 -20.97 0.15
N ASN A 144 -9.86 -20.75 0.34
CA ASN A 144 -9.10 -19.81 -0.47
C ASN A 144 -7.63 -20.21 -0.54
N THR A 145 -7.15 -20.50 -1.74
CA THR A 145 -5.73 -20.81 -1.98
C THR A 145 -4.81 -19.61 -1.82
N THR A 146 -5.36 -18.39 -1.63
CA THR A 146 -4.55 -17.19 -1.37
C THR A 146 -4.16 -17.06 0.09
N TRP A 147 -2.94 -16.60 0.32
CA TRP A 147 -2.45 -16.29 1.65
C TRP A 147 -2.85 -14.88 2.04
N ARG A 148 -3.12 -14.70 3.34
CA ARG A 148 -3.39 -13.38 3.92
C ARG A 148 -2.35 -13.06 4.98
N LEU A 149 -1.95 -11.80 5.05
CA LEU A 149 -1.02 -11.28 6.05
C LEU A 149 -1.76 -10.33 6.98
N ALA A 150 -1.57 -10.49 8.29
CA ALA A 150 -1.87 -9.47 9.28
C ALA A 150 -0.55 -9.03 9.93
N ILE A 151 -0.36 -7.72 10.01
CA ILE A 151 0.82 -7.06 10.59
C ILE A 151 0.43 -6.50 11.95
#